data_AF-A0A9B0WLA0-F1
#
_entry.id   AF-A0A9B0WLA0-F1
#
_cell.length_a   1.000
_cell.length_b   1.000
_cell.length_c   1.000
_cell.angle_alpha   90.00
_cell.angle_beta   90.00
_cell.angle_gamma   90.00
#
_symmetry.space_group_name_H-M   'P 1'
#
loop_
_entity.id
_entity.type
_entity.pdbx_description
1 polymer ?
#
loop_
_entity_poly.entity_id
_entity_poly.type
_entity_poly.pdbx_seq_one_letter_code
_entity_poly.pdbx_strand_id
1 'polypeptide(L)'
;MGLNCEPVNSEVYLFVTPFAHRFPPQTWLSTLRPSSPARPGLLCLEAEEKELPGFAAALRSYQDVAVAGTFLAVEFTTLTEYLHLLQAAAQALNPLGSSAMFYLAAAMSDFYVPVSEMPEHKIQSSRGPLQITMKMVPKMLSPLVKDWAPKAFIISFKLETDPSIISSGIGNCEQEQGPEHSKDGKSKVIKEYSFITDYGFDTYDQKESPPNWEDKPQHCQRCNKESPDL
;
A
#
# COMPACT_ATOMS: atom_id res chain seq x y z
N MET A 1 -20.34 36.64 -18.47
CA MET A 1 -20.43 35.19 -18.19
C MET A 1 -19.20 34.79 -17.41
N GLY A 2 -19.29 34.84 -16.08
CA GLY A 2 -18.21 34.41 -15.20
C GLY A 2 -18.21 32.89 -15.16
N LEU A 3 -17.10 32.28 -15.56
CA LEU A 3 -16.84 30.87 -15.28
C LEU A 3 -16.50 30.81 -13.80
N ASN A 4 -17.43 30.32 -12.99
CA ASN A 4 -17.14 29.86 -11.65
C ASN A 4 -16.19 28.67 -11.79
N CYS A 5 -14.90 28.92 -11.65
CA CYS A 5 -13.96 27.87 -11.31
C CYS A 5 -14.29 27.46 -9.88
N GLU A 6 -15.04 26.37 -9.71
CA GLU A 6 -15.01 25.67 -8.43
C GLU A 6 -13.55 25.30 -8.14
N PRO A 7 -13.08 25.45 -6.89
CA PRO A 7 -11.77 24.96 -6.54
C PRO A 7 -11.78 23.45 -6.76
N VAL A 8 -10.99 22.99 -7.73
CA VAL A 8 -10.58 21.60 -7.79
C VAL A 8 -9.84 21.36 -6.48
N ASN A 9 -10.51 20.72 -5.52
CA ASN A 9 -9.88 20.21 -4.31
C ASN A 9 -8.85 19.17 -4.75
N SER A 10 -7.66 19.62 -5.10
CA SER A 10 -6.47 18.79 -5.19
C SER A 10 -5.95 18.51 -3.79
N GLU A 11 -6.79 17.95 -2.93
CA GLU A 11 -6.29 17.15 -1.82
C GLU A 11 -5.94 15.80 -2.43
N VAL A 12 -4.70 15.71 -2.90
CA VAL A 12 -4.03 14.43 -3.12
C VAL A 12 -4.12 13.70 -1.79
N TYR A 13 -4.97 12.68 -1.70
CA TYR A 13 -4.98 11.75 -0.58
C TYR A 13 -3.56 11.15 -0.50
N LEU A 14 -2.71 11.76 0.31
CA LEU A 14 -1.46 11.18 0.75
C LEU A 14 -1.80 9.83 1.39
N PHE A 15 -1.01 8.83 1.02
CA PHE A 15 -1.10 7.43 1.42
C PHE A 15 -1.77 7.19 2.79
N VAL A 16 -2.66 6.21 2.83
CA VAL A 16 -3.34 5.70 4.04
C VAL A 16 -2.30 5.41 5.12
N THR A 17 -2.23 6.25 6.15
CA THR A 17 -1.32 6.04 7.28
C THR A 17 -1.99 5.19 8.36
N PRO A 18 -1.23 4.34 9.08
CA PRO A 18 -1.75 3.61 10.23
C PRO A 18 -2.43 4.57 11.21
N PHE A 19 -3.51 4.11 11.85
CA PHE A 19 -4.37 4.88 12.77
C PHE A 19 -5.18 6.01 12.14
N ALA A 20 -4.56 6.93 11.40
CA ALA A 20 -5.22 8.15 10.92
C ALA A 20 -6.23 7.92 9.79
N HIS A 21 -6.05 6.88 8.97
CA HIS A 21 -7.00 6.56 7.88
C HIS A 21 -8.44 6.29 8.35
N ARG A 22 -8.63 5.94 9.63
CA ARG A 22 -9.95 5.74 10.24
C ARG A 22 -10.68 7.06 10.53
N PHE A 23 -9.96 8.18 10.48
CA PHE A 23 -10.46 9.50 10.88
C PHE A 23 -10.06 10.54 9.81
N PRO A 24 -10.78 10.61 8.68
CA PRO A 24 -10.46 11.57 7.63
C PRO A 24 -10.63 13.02 8.14
N PRO A 25 -10.00 14.01 7.48
CA PRO A 25 -9.99 15.41 7.92
C PRO A 25 -11.38 15.94 8.31
N GLN A 26 -12.36 15.75 7.44
CA GLN A 26 -13.75 16.16 7.64
C GLN A 26 -14.39 15.58 8.91
N THR A 27 -14.02 14.38 9.35
CA THR A 27 -14.58 13.76 10.55
C THR A 27 -14.07 14.48 11.80
N TRP A 28 -12.76 14.50 12.05
CA TRP A 28 -12.26 15.08 13.30
C TRP A 28 -12.36 16.61 13.34
N LEU A 29 -12.33 17.30 12.19
CA LEU A 29 -12.60 18.76 12.12
C LEU A 29 -14.04 19.09 12.52
N SER A 30 -15.01 18.26 12.12
CA SER A 30 -16.41 18.48 12.46
C SER A 30 -16.79 17.97 13.85
N THR A 31 -16.04 17.05 14.46
CA THR A 31 -16.38 16.51 15.79
C THR A 31 -15.63 17.20 16.93
N LEU A 32 -14.33 17.50 16.81
CA LEU A 32 -13.56 18.04 17.92
C LEU A 32 -13.98 19.49 18.23
N ARG A 33 -14.19 19.78 19.51
CA ARG A 33 -14.56 21.11 20.01
C ARG A 33 -13.61 21.54 21.13
N PRO A 34 -13.23 22.84 21.21
CA PRO A 34 -12.49 23.36 22.36
C PRO A 34 -13.34 23.25 23.64
N SER A 35 -12.77 22.66 24.69
CA SER A 35 -13.40 22.56 26.01
C SER A 35 -12.92 23.69 26.92
N SER A 36 -13.83 24.22 27.77
CA SER A 36 -13.58 25.31 28.72
C SER A 36 -13.69 24.80 30.16
N PRO A 37 -12.83 25.21 31.12
CA PRO A 37 -11.90 26.34 31.08
C PRO A 37 -10.54 26.02 30.45
N ALA A 38 -10.08 26.93 29.59
CA ALA A 38 -8.74 26.88 29.01
C ALA A 38 -7.68 27.13 30.10
N ARG A 39 -6.72 26.22 30.22
CA ARG A 39 -5.50 26.45 31.01
C ARG A 39 -4.48 27.17 30.12
N PRO A 40 -3.76 28.20 30.61
CA PRO A 40 -2.71 28.83 29.83
C PRO A 40 -1.68 27.79 29.34
N GLY A 41 -1.53 27.67 28.03
CA GLY A 41 -0.57 26.73 27.40
C GLY A 41 -1.07 25.29 27.19
N LEU A 42 -2.30 24.94 27.57
CA LEU A 42 -2.87 23.60 27.34
C LEU A 42 -4.18 23.69 26.55
N LEU A 43 -4.23 23.00 25.41
CA LEU A 43 -5.45 22.84 24.62
C LEU A 43 -6.28 21.67 25.18
N CYS A 44 -7.50 21.94 25.64
CA CYS A 44 -8.47 20.93 26.01
C CYS A 44 -9.47 20.75 24.87
N LEU A 45 -9.66 19.53 24.38
CA LEU A 45 -10.63 19.18 23.35
C LEU A 45 -11.64 18.19 23.90
N GLU A 46 -12.89 18.32 23.48
CA GLU A 46 -13.97 17.39 23.75
C GLU A 46 -14.62 16.93 22.44
N ALA A 47 -15.13 15.71 22.46
CA ALA A 47 -15.84 15.08 21.35
C ALA A 47 -16.77 14.00 21.91
N GLU A 48 -17.88 13.76 21.23
CA GLU A 48 -18.74 12.61 21.53
C GLU A 48 -18.10 11.33 20.99
N GLU A 49 -17.97 10.31 21.84
CA GLU A 49 -17.32 9.05 21.47
C GLU A 49 -18.00 8.33 20.30
N LYS A 50 -19.33 8.47 20.19
CA LYS A 50 -20.12 7.89 19.09
C LYS A 50 -19.74 8.45 17.71
N GLU A 51 -19.28 9.71 17.67
CA GLU A 51 -18.90 10.41 16.43
C GLU A 51 -17.43 10.15 16.05
N LEU A 52 -16.61 9.70 17.01
CA LEU A 52 -15.19 9.37 16.83
C LEU A 52 -14.84 8.01 17.50
N PRO A 53 -15.45 6.90 17.05
CA PRO A 53 -15.31 5.61 17.72
C PRO A 53 -13.86 5.10 17.67
N GLY A 54 -13.28 4.88 18.85
CA GLY A 54 -11.93 4.37 19.00
C GLY A 54 -10.81 5.40 18.75
N PHE A 55 -11.13 6.69 18.61
CA PHE A 55 -10.14 7.75 18.37
C PHE A 55 -9.12 7.85 19.51
N ALA A 56 -9.57 7.83 20.76
CA ALA A 56 -8.68 7.87 21.92
C ALA A 56 -7.74 6.65 21.98
N ALA A 57 -8.24 5.46 21.62
CA ALA A 57 -7.42 4.24 21.57
C ALA A 57 -6.37 4.32 20.46
N ALA A 58 -6.76 4.82 19.27
CA ALA A 58 -5.83 5.01 18.15
C ALA A 58 -4.71 6.00 18.49
N LEU A 59 -5.03 7.12 19.14
CA LEU A 59 -4.04 8.10 19.60
C LEU A 59 -3.06 7.51 20.62
N ARG A 60 -3.58 6.78 21.62
CA ARG A 60 -2.74 6.10 22.62
C ARG A 60 -1.80 5.11 21.96
N SER A 61 -2.32 4.23 21.11
CA SER A 61 -1.49 3.26 20.39
C SER A 61 -0.40 3.93 19.56
N TYR A 62 -0.70 5.03 18.87
CA TYR A 62 0.31 5.79 18.12
C TYR A 62 1.38 6.40 19.03
N GLN A 63 0.98 6.96 20.17
CA GLN A 63 1.90 7.52 21.17
C GLN A 63 2.78 6.43 21.80
N ASP A 64 2.20 5.27 22.11
CA ASP A 64 2.90 4.13 22.71
C ASP A 64 3.98 3.60 21.76
N VAL A 65 3.67 3.43 20.47
CA VAL A 65 4.68 2.99 19.49
C VAL A 65 5.76 4.04 19.23
N ALA A 66 5.42 5.33 19.34
CA ALA A 66 6.38 6.42 19.21
C ALA A 66 7.35 6.45 20.40
N VAL A 67 6.85 6.30 21.62
CA VAL A 67 7.67 6.20 22.85
C VAL A 67 8.54 4.94 22.84
N ALA A 68 7.99 3.81 22.39
CA ALA A 68 8.72 2.55 22.30
C ALA A 68 9.74 2.48 21.14
N GLY A 69 9.66 3.42 20.19
CA GLY A 69 10.53 3.42 19.00
C GLY A 69 10.28 2.24 18.05
N THR A 70 9.07 1.68 18.05
CA THR A 70 8.72 0.47 17.27
C THR A 70 8.04 0.79 15.93
N PHE A 71 7.94 2.07 15.58
CA PHE A 71 7.35 2.52 14.32
C PHE A 71 8.25 3.55 13.65
N LEU A 72 8.60 3.30 12.39
CA LEU A 72 9.35 4.22 11.54
C LEU A 72 8.60 4.40 10.22
N ALA A 73 8.10 5.62 9.98
CA ALA A 73 7.48 5.99 8.72
C ALA A 73 8.55 6.54 7.76
N VAL A 74 8.56 6.03 6.53
CA VAL A 74 9.45 6.50 5.46
C VAL A 74 8.59 6.75 4.23
N GLU A 75 8.57 7.99 3.76
CA GLU A 75 7.76 8.42 2.63
C GLU A 75 8.50 8.25 1.30
N PHE A 76 7.76 7.94 0.24
CA PHE A 76 8.25 7.91 -1.14
C PHE A 76 7.15 8.37 -2.09
N THR A 77 7.54 8.97 -3.21
CA THR A 77 6.60 9.43 -4.24
C THR A 77 6.87 8.77 -5.58
N THR A 78 8.15 8.61 -5.93
CA THR A 78 8.54 8.06 -7.24
C THR A 78 8.91 6.57 -7.13
N LEU A 79 8.82 5.87 -8.27
CA LEU A 79 9.33 4.50 -8.37
C LEU A 79 10.82 4.42 -7.98
N THR A 80 11.63 5.38 -8.44
CA THR A 80 13.06 5.40 -8.15
C THR A 80 13.34 5.56 -6.66
N GLU A 81 12.64 6.45 -5.96
CA GLU A 81 12.76 6.59 -4.50
C GLU A 81 12.39 5.29 -3.79
N TYR A 82 11.25 4.70 -4.13
CA TYR A 82 10.81 3.44 -3.55
C TYR A 82 11.87 2.35 -3.69
N LEU A 83 12.48 2.19 -4.87
CA LEU A 83 13.46 1.14 -5.11
C LEU A 83 14.74 1.33 -4.28
N HIS A 84 15.22 2.57 -4.14
CA HIS A 84 16.38 2.85 -3.28
C HIS A 84 16.05 2.63 -1.80
N LEU A 85 14.87 3.06 -1.35
CA LEU A 85 14.43 2.88 0.03
C LEU A 85 14.19 1.41 0.37
N LEU A 86 13.61 0.64 -0.55
CA LEU A 86 13.43 -0.81 -0.39
C LEU A 86 14.79 -1.52 -0.28
N GLN A 87 15.76 -1.14 -1.11
CA GLN A 87 17.11 -1.69 -1.03
C GLN A 87 17.77 -1.37 0.31
N ALA A 88 17.70 -0.11 0.75
CA ALA A 88 18.28 0.33 2.01
C ALA A 88 17.61 -0.38 3.21
N ALA A 89 16.28 -0.48 3.22
CA ALA A 89 15.53 -1.21 4.23
C ALA A 89 15.89 -2.70 4.24
N ALA A 90 16.04 -3.30 3.05
CA ALA A 90 16.43 -4.70 2.92
C ALA A 90 17.81 -4.99 3.54
N GLN A 91 18.79 -4.15 3.22
CA GLN A 91 20.13 -4.25 3.77
C GLN A 91 20.16 -4.01 5.29
N ALA A 92 19.36 -3.06 5.78
CA ALA A 92 19.25 -2.78 7.21
C ALA A 92 18.61 -3.93 8.01
N LEU A 93 17.65 -4.65 7.42
CA LEU A 93 16.96 -5.77 8.06
C LEU A 93 17.67 -7.12 7.87
N ASN A 94 18.60 -7.23 6.93
CA ASN A 94 19.33 -8.46 6.64
C ASN A 94 19.99 -9.12 7.87
N PRO A 95 20.62 -8.38 8.82
CA PRO A 95 21.20 -8.96 10.03
C PRO A 95 20.19 -9.69 10.93
N LEU A 96 18.90 -9.36 10.84
CA LEU A 96 17.84 -10.00 11.63
C LEU A 96 17.45 -11.39 11.08
N GLY A 97 17.87 -11.73 9.86
CA GLY A 97 17.62 -13.01 9.23
C GLY A 97 16.14 -13.37 9.20
N SER A 98 15.80 -14.56 9.71
CA SER A 98 14.42 -15.08 9.73
C SER A 98 13.46 -14.34 10.67
N SER A 99 13.97 -13.40 11.47
CA SER A 99 13.13 -12.54 12.32
C SER A 99 12.61 -11.31 11.58
N ALA A 100 13.18 -10.98 10.42
CA ALA A 100 12.68 -9.92 9.55
C ALA A 100 11.56 -10.42 8.64
N MET A 101 10.53 -9.59 8.47
CA MET A 101 9.45 -9.81 7.51
C MET A 101 9.35 -8.62 6.56
N PHE A 102 9.26 -8.89 5.25
CA PHE A 102 8.88 -7.92 4.23
C PHE A 102 7.41 -8.15 3.87
N TYR A 103 6.58 -7.13 4.06
CA TYR A 103 5.17 -7.12 3.67
C TYR A 103 4.98 -6.12 2.52
N LEU A 104 5.11 -6.60 1.29
CA LEU A 104 5.20 -5.76 0.09
C LEU A 104 3.82 -5.50 -0.53
N ALA A 105 3.04 -4.62 0.11
CA ALA A 105 1.69 -4.27 -0.32
C ALA A 105 1.63 -3.02 -1.23
N ALA A 106 2.76 -2.42 -1.59
CA ALA A 106 2.81 -1.26 -2.45
C ALA A 106 2.49 -1.65 -3.91
N ALA A 107 1.56 -0.94 -4.54
CA ALA A 107 1.31 -1.05 -5.97
C ALA A 107 2.48 -0.39 -6.73
N MET A 108 3.32 -1.22 -7.34
CA MET A 108 4.45 -0.79 -8.17
C MET A 108 4.01 -0.59 -9.61
N SER A 109 4.56 0.41 -10.29
CA SER A 109 4.38 0.52 -11.74
C SER A 109 5.24 -0.53 -12.45
N ASP A 110 4.66 -1.23 -13.43
CA ASP A 110 5.40 -2.20 -14.26
C ASP A 110 6.26 -1.54 -15.34
N PHE A 111 6.01 -0.26 -15.62
CA PHE A 111 6.68 0.50 -16.67
C PHE A 111 7.19 1.83 -16.14
N TYR A 112 8.30 2.33 -16.68
CA TYR A 112 8.86 3.64 -16.33
C TYR A 112 9.49 4.32 -17.54
N VAL A 113 9.69 5.64 -17.44
CA VAL A 113 10.46 6.42 -18.42
C VAL A 113 11.84 6.71 -17.81
N PRO A 114 12.94 6.25 -18.44
CA PRO A 114 14.29 6.56 -17.96
C PRO A 114 14.53 8.07 -17.90
N VAL A 115 15.32 8.52 -16.93
CA VAL A 115 15.68 9.95 -16.78
C VAL A 115 16.32 10.51 -18.06
N SER A 116 17.12 9.70 -18.76
CA SER A 116 17.74 10.07 -20.05
C SER A 116 16.74 10.30 -21.18
N GLU A 117 15.51 9.81 -21.04
CA GLU A 117 14.43 9.90 -22.04
C GLU A 117 13.29 10.81 -21.55
N MET A 118 13.40 11.36 -20.34
CA MET A 118 12.36 12.18 -19.71
C MET A 118 12.40 13.62 -20.27
N PRO A 119 11.29 14.14 -20.84
CA PRO A 119 11.25 15.52 -21.33
C PRO A 119 11.39 16.53 -20.19
N GLU A 120 12.28 17.52 -20.35
CA GLU A 120 12.44 18.61 -19.37
C GLU A 120 11.25 19.59 -19.34
N HIS A 121 10.47 19.61 -20.41
CA HIS A 121 9.37 20.54 -20.59
C HIS A 121 8.05 19.82 -20.84
N LYS A 122 6.96 20.47 -20.43
CA LYS A 122 5.59 20.00 -20.67
C LYS A 122 5.40 19.64 -22.15
N ILE A 123 4.95 18.42 -22.39
CA ILE A 123 4.64 17.92 -23.73
C ILE A 123 3.52 18.79 -24.33
N GLN A 124 3.75 19.27 -25.56
CA GLN A 124 2.83 20.18 -26.24
C GLN A 124 1.77 19.40 -27.03
N SER A 125 0.50 19.80 -26.92
CA SER A 125 -0.65 19.13 -27.55
C SER A 125 -0.88 19.51 -29.02
N SER A 126 -0.11 20.45 -29.58
CA SER A 126 -0.31 20.95 -30.95
C SER A 126 0.19 20.03 -32.06
N ARG A 127 0.86 18.92 -31.72
CA ARG A 127 1.57 18.05 -32.68
C ARG A 127 0.85 16.73 -33.01
N GLY A 128 -0.44 16.64 -32.76
CA GLY A 128 -1.25 15.45 -33.07
C GLY A 128 -1.34 14.46 -31.89
N PRO A 129 -1.70 13.18 -32.14
CA PRO A 129 -1.94 12.21 -31.09
C PRO A 129 -0.68 11.92 -30.28
N LEU A 130 -0.85 11.83 -28.95
CA LEU A 130 0.25 11.57 -28.02
C LEU A 130 0.62 10.08 -28.04
N GLN A 131 1.91 9.80 -28.26
CA GLN A 131 2.50 8.48 -28.08
C GLN A 131 3.52 8.53 -26.95
N ILE A 132 3.37 7.64 -25.97
CA ILE A 132 4.29 7.50 -24.84
C ILE A 132 4.98 6.15 -24.97
N THR A 133 6.31 6.14 -25.01
CA THR A 133 7.11 4.92 -24.96
C THR A 133 7.70 4.77 -23.56
N MET A 134 7.53 3.60 -22.96
CA MET A 134 8.01 3.29 -21.61
C MET A 134 8.80 1.99 -21.63
N LYS A 135 9.70 1.82 -20.66
CA LYS A 135 10.48 0.59 -20.47
C LYS A 135 9.91 -0.21 -19.31
N MET A 136 10.04 -1.53 -19.38
CA MET A 136 9.67 -2.42 -18.26
C MET A 136 10.57 -2.17 -17.07
N VAL A 137 9.98 -2.15 -15.88
CA VAL A 137 10.72 -2.11 -14.62
C VAL A 137 11.42 -3.47 -14.42
N PRO A 138 12.71 -3.49 -14.05
CA PRO A 138 13.39 -4.75 -13.75
C PRO A 138 12.65 -5.54 -12.66
N LYS A 139 12.75 -6.87 -12.66
CA LYS A 139 12.09 -7.72 -11.65
C LYS A 139 12.77 -7.56 -10.27
N MET A 140 12.38 -6.54 -9.53
CA MET A 140 13.06 -6.11 -8.29
C MET A 140 12.88 -7.06 -7.09
N LEU A 141 11.94 -8.01 -7.16
CA LEU A 141 11.82 -9.06 -6.15
C LEU A 141 13.00 -10.04 -6.17
N SER A 142 13.63 -10.26 -7.33
CA SER A 142 14.75 -11.22 -7.43
C SER A 142 15.97 -10.77 -6.60
N PRO A 143 16.51 -9.54 -6.74
CA PRO A 143 17.60 -9.06 -5.89
C PRO A 143 17.26 -9.02 -4.40
N LEU A 144 16.01 -8.66 -4.04
CA LEU A 144 15.57 -8.65 -2.65
C LEU A 144 15.71 -10.04 -2.00
N VAL A 145 15.27 -11.04 -2.74
CA VAL A 145 15.18 -12.45 -2.32
C VAL A 145 16.54 -13.17 -2.36
N LYS A 146 17.46 -12.76 -3.24
CA LYS A 146 18.76 -13.41 -3.45
C LYS A 146 19.92 -12.70 -2.75
N ASP A 147 19.95 -11.38 -2.84
CA ASP A 147 21.16 -10.60 -2.51
C ASP A 147 20.95 -9.72 -1.28
N TRP A 148 19.79 -9.05 -1.15
CA TRP A 148 19.63 -8.01 -0.13
C TRP A 148 19.20 -8.57 1.24
N ALA A 149 18.22 -9.49 1.28
CA ALA A 149 17.72 -10.06 2.53
C ALA A 149 17.35 -11.56 2.37
N PRO A 150 18.30 -12.44 2.03
CA PRO A 150 18.02 -13.82 1.61
C PRO A 150 17.37 -14.70 2.68
N LYS A 151 17.52 -14.35 3.96
CA LYS A 151 17.00 -15.10 5.10
C LYS A 151 15.68 -14.56 5.66
N ALA A 152 15.19 -13.43 5.15
CA ALA A 152 13.96 -12.82 5.62
C ALA A 152 12.73 -13.54 5.10
N PHE A 153 11.62 -13.41 5.83
CA PHE A 153 10.32 -13.88 5.39
C PHE A 153 9.67 -12.83 4.50
N ILE A 154 9.24 -13.19 3.29
CA ILE A 154 8.79 -12.23 2.27
C ILE A 154 7.36 -12.57 1.85
N ILE A 155 6.48 -11.59 1.97
CA ILE A 155 5.10 -11.62 1.49
C ILE A 155 4.95 -10.55 0.41
N SER A 156 4.42 -10.94 -0.75
CA SER A 156 4.12 -10.03 -1.85
C SER A 156 2.65 -10.09 -2.24
N PHE A 157 2.16 -8.98 -2.77
CA PHE A 157 0.79 -8.81 -3.19
C PHE A 157 0.76 -8.58 -4.69
N LYS A 158 -0.15 -9.28 -5.36
CA LYS A 158 -0.42 -9.09 -6.78
C LYS A 158 -1.88 -8.70 -6.96
N LEU A 159 -2.09 -7.51 -7.50
CA LEU A 159 -3.42 -6.99 -7.79
C LEU A 159 -3.78 -7.40 -9.21
N GLU A 160 -4.90 -8.10 -9.37
CA GLU A 160 -5.43 -8.48 -10.67
C GLU A 160 -6.88 -8.03 -10.77
N THR A 161 -7.32 -7.68 -11.97
CA THR A 161 -8.73 -7.33 -12.23
C THR A 161 -9.47 -8.42 -12.99
N ASP A 162 -8.75 -9.34 -13.64
CA ASP A 162 -9.33 -10.47 -14.37
C ASP A 162 -9.14 -11.78 -13.57
N PRO A 163 -10.23 -12.45 -13.17
CA PRO A 163 -10.17 -13.72 -12.43
C PRO A 163 -9.40 -14.83 -13.17
N SER A 164 -9.37 -14.82 -14.49
CA SER A 164 -8.69 -15.84 -15.31
C SER A 164 -7.16 -15.73 -15.24
N ILE A 165 -6.64 -14.53 -15.00
CA ILE A 165 -5.19 -14.25 -14.91
C ILE A 165 -4.62 -14.75 -13.58
N ILE A 166 -5.41 -14.79 -12.52
CA ILE A 166 -4.95 -15.20 -11.19
C ILE A 166 -4.50 -16.66 -11.17
N SER A 167 -5.27 -17.53 -11.81
CA SER A 167 -4.98 -18.96 -11.86
C SER A 167 -3.69 -19.28 -12.62
N SER A 168 -3.37 -18.46 -13.64
CA SER A 168 -2.13 -18.61 -14.43
C SER A 168 -0.94 -17.86 -13.80
N GLY A 169 -1.19 -16.72 -13.15
CA GLY A 169 -0.20 -15.89 -12.47
C GLY A 169 0.44 -16.59 -11.27
N ILE A 170 -0.36 -17.27 -10.44
CA ILE A 170 0.12 -18.03 -9.28
C ILE A 170 1.12 -19.13 -9.71
N GLY A 171 0.78 -19.88 -10.76
CA GLY A 171 1.64 -20.95 -11.27
C GLY A 171 2.95 -20.45 -11.89
N ASN A 172 2.94 -19.27 -12.51
CA ASN A 172 4.14 -18.67 -13.09
C ASN A 172 5.06 -18.05 -12.02
N CYS A 173 4.53 -17.49 -10.94
CA CYS A 173 5.35 -16.93 -9.86
C CYS A 173 6.07 -18.02 -9.05
N GLU A 174 5.44 -19.20 -8.85
CA GLU A 174 6.12 -20.37 -8.27
C GLU A 174 7.25 -20.89 -9.19
N GLN A 175 7.04 -20.87 -10.52
CA GLN A 175 8.01 -21.39 -11.48
C GLN A 175 9.14 -20.41 -11.82
N GLU A 176 8.87 -19.11 -11.90
CA GLU A 176 9.90 -18.08 -12.12
C GLU A 176 10.90 -17.97 -10.95
N GLN A 177 10.55 -18.51 -9.79
CA GLN A 177 11.37 -18.46 -8.59
C GLN A 177 12.09 -19.78 -8.26
N GLY A 178 11.72 -20.89 -8.91
CA GLY A 178 12.42 -22.18 -8.89
C GLY A 178 12.55 -22.88 -7.52
N PRO A 179 12.54 -24.22 -7.45
CA PRO A 179 12.82 -24.94 -6.22
C PRO A 179 14.34 -25.00 -6.02
N GLU A 180 14.97 -23.90 -5.60
CA GLU A 180 16.37 -23.96 -5.20
C GLU A 180 16.45 -24.42 -3.74
N HIS A 181 16.74 -25.71 -3.57
CA HIS A 181 17.10 -26.30 -2.29
C HIS A 181 18.26 -25.53 -1.66
N SER A 182 17.93 -24.66 -0.71
CA SER A 182 18.92 -24.12 0.22
C SER A 182 19.56 -25.30 0.97
N LYS A 183 20.89 -25.38 0.94
CA LYS A 183 21.68 -26.40 1.66
C LYS A 183 21.47 -26.37 3.19
N ASP A 184 20.71 -25.41 3.70
CA ASP A 184 20.40 -25.23 5.12
C ASP A 184 19.00 -25.75 5.53
N GLY A 185 18.26 -26.42 4.65
CA GLY A 185 17.05 -27.18 5.04
C GLY A 185 15.88 -26.36 5.61
N LYS A 186 15.89 -25.03 5.47
CA LYS A 186 14.74 -24.18 5.83
C LYS A 186 14.00 -23.78 4.56
N SER A 187 12.81 -24.34 4.37
CA SER A 187 11.89 -23.94 3.29
C SER A 187 11.69 -22.43 3.31
N LYS A 188 11.99 -21.81 2.17
CA LYS A 188 11.74 -20.40 1.91
C LYS A 188 10.25 -20.25 1.64
N VAL A 189 9.53 -19.61 2.55
CA VAL A 189 8.08 -19.43 2.38
C VAL A 189 7.86 -18.04 1.81
N ILE A 190 7.73 -17.98 0.49
CA ILE A 190 7.18 -16.81 -0.20
C ILE A 190 5.69 -17.07 -0.30
N LYS A 191 4.88 -16.17 0.27
CA LYS A 191 3.43 -16.21 0.09
C LYS A 191 3.04 -15.05 -0.80
N GLU A 192 2.56 -15.38 -1.98
CA GLU A 192 1.93 -14.43 -2.87
C GLU A 192 0.42 -14.49 -2.65
N TYR A 193 -0.17 -13.32 -2.44
CA TYR A 193 -1.61 -13.17 -2.32
C TYR A 193 -2.12 -12.38 -3.53
N SER A 194 -3.08 -12.97 -4.24
CA SER A 194 -3.78 -12.31 -5.34
C SER A 194 -5.16 -11.83 -4.89
N PHE A 195 -5.47 -10.58 -5.19
CA PHE A 195 -6.76 -9.97 -4.90
C PHE A 195 -7.42 -9.54 -6.21
N ILE A 196 -8.71 -9.87 -6.37
CA ILE A 196 -9.56 -9.30 -7.42
C ILE A 196 -10.15 -8.01 -6.87
N THR A 197 -9.96 -6.90 -7.59
CA THR A 197 -10.73 -5.68 -7.35
C THR A 197 -11.65 -5.41 -8.53
N ASP A 198 -12.94 -5.32 -8.26
CA ASP A 198 -13.92 -4.83 -9.20
C ASP A 198 -13.77 -3.29 -9.28
N TYR A 199 -12.89 -2.79 -10.15
CA TYR A 199 -12.96 -1.37 -10.54
C TYR A 199 -14.12 -1.19 -11.53
N GLY A 200 -15.35 -1.28 -11.01
CA GLY A 200 -16.54 -0.74 -11.67
C GLY A 200 -16.54 0.77 -11.50
N PHE A 201 -16.44 1.52 -12.59
CA PHE A 201 -16.75 2.94 -12.61
C PHE A 201 -18.29 3.06 -12.50
N ASP A 202 -18.82 2.83 -11.30
CA ASP A 202 -20.25 3.00 -11.03
C ASP A 202 -20.55 4.50 -11.12
N THR A 203 -21.32 4.89 -12.13
CA THR A 203 -22.07 6.13 -12.11
C THR A 203 -22.95 6.11 -10.86
N TYR A 204 -22.60 6.90 -9.85
CA TYR A 204 -23.41 7.07 -8.64
C TYR A 204 -24.82 7.55 -9.02
N ASP A 205 -25.79 6.64 -8.96
CA ASP A 205 -27.20 7.01 -8.89
C ASP A 205 -27.55 7.26 -7.42
N GLN A 206 -28.02 8.48 -7.11
CA GLN A 206 -28.12 9.07 -5.77
C GLN A 206 -29.26 8.50 -4.90
N LYS A 207 -29.68 7.24 -5.08
CA LYS A 207 -30.89 6.73 -4.43
C LYS A 207 -30.77 5.51 -3.54
N GLU A 208 -29.57 5.00 -3.28
CA GLU A 208 -29.43 3.88 -2.34
C GLU A 208 -28.43 4.18 -1.23
N SER A 209 -28.82 3.82 0.00
CA SER A 209 -28.04 3.99 1.22
C SER A 209 -26.69 3.26 1.11
N PRO A 210 -25.62 3.76 1.75
CA PRO A 210 -24.30 3.15 1.66
C PRO A 210 -24.34 1.69 2.14
N PRO A 211 -23.74 0.74 1.40
CA PRO A 211 -23.78 -0.66 1.76
C PRO A 211 -23.02 -0.92 3.07
N ASN A 212 -23.62 -1.72 3.95
CA ASN A 212 -22.97 -2.25 5.15
C ASN A 212 -21.77 -3.12 4.73
N TRP A 213 -20.56 -2.70 5.10
CA TRP A 213 -19.31 -3.38 4.71
C TRP A 213 -19.07 -4.68 5.51
N GLU A 214 -19.86 -4.94 6.56
CA GLU A 214 -19.72 -6.11 7.43
C GLU A 214 -20.34 -7.39 6.85
N ASP A 215 -21.19 -7.31 5.81
CA ASP A 215 -21.98 -8.46 5.31
C ASP A 215 -21.55 -9.05 3.95
N LYS A 216 -20.46 -8.56 3.33
CA LYS A 216 -19.97 -9.20 2.09
C LYS A 216 -19.12 -10.43 2.41
N PRO A 217 -19.38 -11.61 1.82
CA PRO A 217 -18.50 -12.76 1.97
C PRO A 217 -17.15 -12.43 1.34
N GLN A 218 -16.14 -12.18 2.18
CA GLN A 218 -14.74 -12.22 1.75
C GLN A 218 -14.42 -13.66 1.38
N HIS A 219 -14.58 -14.02 0.11
CA HIS A 219 -14.21 -15.34 -0.37
C HIS A 219 -12.69 -15.43 -0.51
N CYS A 220 -12.00 -15.54 0.63
CA CYS A 220 -10.60 -15.91 0.68
C CYS A 220 -10.51 -17.42 0.40
N GLN A 221 -10.32 -17.81 -0.86
CA GLN A 221 -10.04 -19.21 -1.20
C GLN A 221 -8.65 -19.58 -0.67
N ARG A 222 -8.63 -20.28 0.47
CA ARG A 222 -7.43 -20.93 1.01
C ARG A 222 -7.21 -22.25 0.25
N CYS A 223 -6.36 -22.23 -0.76
CA CYS A 223 -5.91 -23.47 -1.41
C CYS A 223 -4.85 -24.15 -0.52
N ASN A 224 -5.29 -25.02 0.39
CA ASN A 224 -4.40 -26.02 1.00
C ASN A 224 -4.13 -27.11 -0.07
N LYS A 225 -2.89 -27.25 -0.53
CA LYS A 225 -2.46 -28.51 -1.18
C LYS A 225 -1.77 -29.37 -0.11
N GLU A 226 -2.43 -30.47 0.25
CA GLU A 226 -1.79 -31.61 0.89
C GLU A 226 -0.85 -32.27 -0.13
N SER A 227 0.38 -32.58 0.28
CA SER A 227 1.34 -33.34 -0.52
C SER A 227 0.85 -34.78 -0.69
N PRO A 228 0.88 -35.37 -1.91
CA PRO A 228 0.72 -36.80 -2.04
C PRO A 228 1.99 -37.52 -1.56
N ASP A 229 1.79 -38.52 -0.70
CA ASP A 229 2.79 -39.49 -0.26
C ASP A 229 3.56 -40.07 -1.44
N LEU A 230 4.89 -40.10 -1.32
CA LEU A 230 5.81 -41.08 -1.91
C LEU A 230 7.13 -41.10 -1.11
#